data_AF-A0A090WY43-F1
#
_entry.id   AF-A0A090WY43-F1
#
_cell.length_a   1.000
_cell.length_b   1.000
_cell.length_c   1.000
_cell.angle_alpha   90.00
_cell.angle_beta   90.00
_cell.angle_gamma   90.00
#
_symmetry.space_group_name_H-M   'P 1'
#
loop_
_entity.id
_entity.type
_entity.pdbx_description
1 polymer ?
#
loop_
_entity_poly.entity_id
_entity_poly.type
_entity_poly.pdbx_seq_one_letter_code
_entity_poly.pdbx_strand_id
1 'polypeptide(L)' 'MRFKWTREEVDTKLKDIMSDIHKSCLEFGEDEDGYVDYVRGANIAGFVKVADAMLAQGVV' A
#
# COMPACT_ATOMS: atom_id res chain seq x y z
N MET A 1 -6.75 2.66 -26.53
CA MET A 1 -7.57 3.87 -26.28
C MET A 1 -7.05 4.57 -25.04
N ARG A 2 -6.91 5.91 -25.08
CA ARG A 2 -6.58 6.72 -23.89
C ARG A 2 -7.89 7.30 -23.35
N PHE A 3 -8.38 6.76 -22.25
CA PHE A 3 -9.50 7.35 -21.51
C PHE A 3 -8.96 8.48 -20.62
N LYS A 4 -9.69 9.60 -20.54
CA LYS A 4 -9.41 10.68 -19.59
C LYS A 4 -10.41 10.57 -18.46
N TRP A 5 -9.92 10.49 -17.24
CA TRP A 5 -10.76 10.52 -16.05
C TRP A 5 -11.24 11.94 -15.75
N THR A 6 -12.44 12.06 -15.18
CA THR A 6 -12.90 13.31 -14.59
C THR A 6 -12.14 13.59 -13.30
N ARG A 7 -12.26 14.82 -12.78
CA ARG A 7 -11.64 15.20 -11.50
C ARG A 7 -12.19 14.34 -10.36
N GLU A 8 -13.49 14.07 -10.37
CA GLU A 8 -14.20 13.31 -9.35
C GLU A 8 -13.74 11.84 -9.34
N GLU A 9 -13.52 11.26 -10.51
CA GLU A 9 -12.97 9.91 -10.64
C GLU A 9 -11.54 9.83 -10.11
N VAL A 10 -10.70 10.84 -10.40
CA VAL A 10 -9.33 10.91 -9.86
C VAL A 10 -9.36 11.06 -8.34
N ASP A 11 -10.20 11.93 -7.79
CA ASP A 11 -10.32 12.14 -6.34
C ASP A 11 -10.79 10.89 -5.61
N THR A 12 -11.78 10.18 -6.16
CA THR A 12 -12.28 8.93 -5.59
C THR A 12 -11.18 7.88 -5.55
N LYS A 13 -10.48 7.67 -6.67
CA LYS A 13 -9.35 6.73 -6.74
C LYS A 13 -8.23 7.10 -5.78
N LEU A 14 -7.91 8.39 -5.66
CA LEU A 14 -6.89 8.85 -4.73
C LEU A 14 -7.27 8.55 -3.28
N LYS A 15 -8.53 8.79 -2.89
CA LYS A 15 -9.02 8.47 -1.54
C LYS A 15 -8.93 6.97 -1.25
N ASP A 16 -9.31 6.13 -2.21
CA ASP A 16 -9.21 4.68 -2.09
C ASP A 16 -7.74 4.26 -1.90
N ILE A 17 -6.84 4.75 -2.76
CA ILE A 17 -5.39 4.48 -2.65
C ILE A 17 -4.84 4.90 -1.29
N MET A 18 -5.19 6.10 -0.81
CA MET A 18 -4.71 6.59 0.49
C MET A 18 -5.26 5.77 1.66
N SER A 19 -6.52 5.30 1.57
CA SER A 19 -7.11 4.40 2.57
C SER A 19 -6.37 3.06 2.62
N ASP A 20 -6.03 2.51 1.47
CA ASP A 20 -5.31 1.23 1.39
C ASP A 20 -3.85 1.35 1.86
N ILE A 21 -3.17 2.47 1.57
CA ILE A 21 -1.85 2.79 2.14
C ILE A 21 -1.94 2.85 3.66
N HIS A 22 -2.94 3.54 4.21
CA HIS A 22 -3.15 3.63 5.65
C HIS A 22 -3.37 2.26 6.30
N LYS A 23 -4.26 1.42 5.74
CA LYS A 23 -4.50 0.06 6.22
C LYS A 23 -3.21 -0.78 6.24
N SER A 24 -2.40 -0.67 5.19
CA SER A 24 -1.12 -1.38 5.12
C SER A 24 -0.17 -0.92 6.25
N CYS A 25 -0.12 0.38 6.53
CA CYS A 25 0.69 0.89 7.65
C CYS A 25 0.18 0.42 9.02
N LEU A 26 -1.14 0.27 9.21
CA LEU A 26 -1.69 -0.34 10.42
C LEU A 26 -1.24 -1.80 10.53
N GLU A 27 -1.47 -2.60 9.49
CA GLU A 27 -1.18 -4.03 9.48
C GLU A 27 0.30 -4.36 9.80
N PHE A 28 1.23 -3.58 9.28
CA PHE A 28 2.67 -3.85 9.42
C PHE A 28 3.40 -2.94 10.43
N GLY A 29 2.74 -1.88 10.90
CA GLY A 29 3.35 -0.86 11.75
C GLY A 29 2.77 -0.76 13.16
N GLU A 30 1.65 -1.43 13.43
CA GLU A 30 1.02 -1.47 14.75
C GLU A 30 1.79 -2.40 15.70
N ASP A 31 2.00 -1.94 16.94
CA ASP A 31 2.58 -2.73 18.02
C ASP A 31 1.51 -3.31 18.97
N GLU A 32 1.95 -4.07 19.98
CA GLU A 32 1.05 -4.73 20.94
C GLU A 32 0.23 -3.74 21.78
N ASP A 33 0.68 -2.49 21.89
CA ASP A 33 0.02 -1.42 22.64
C ASP A 33 -0.93 -0.58 21.75
N GLY A 34 -1.01 -0.89 20.45
CA GLY A 34 -1.86 -0.21 19.46
C GLY A 34 -1.26 1.08 18.90
N TYR A 35 0.03 1.35 19.15
CA TYR A 35 0.73 2.47 18.51
C TYR A 35 1.20 2.07 17.11
N VAL A 36 1.04 2.99 16.15
CA VAL A 36 1.34 2.75 14.74
C VAL A 36 2.56 3.56 14.30
N ASP A 37 3.64 2.86 13.99
CA ASP A 37 4.81 3.43 13.31
C ASP A 37 4.62 3.35 11.79
N TYR A 38 4.17 4.46 11.18
CA TYR A 38 3.93 4.54 9.75
C TYR A 38 5.19 4.38 8.89
N VAL A 39 6.36 4.78 9.39
CA VAL A 39 7.61 4.65 8.64
C VAL A 39 7.99 3.18 8.56
N ARG A 40 7.90 2.47 9.69
CA ARG A 40 8.10 1.03 9.75
C ARG A 40 7.07 0.29 8.90
N GLY A 41 5.78 0.57 9.11
CA GLY A 41 4.68 -0.07 8.39
C GLY A 41 4.78 0.12 6.88
N ALA A 42 5.04 1.34 6.39
CA ALA A 42 5.20 1.60 4.97
C ALA A 42 6.38 0.85 4.35
N ASN A 43 7.53 0.80 5.05
CA ASN A 43 8.71 0.08 4.56
C ASN A 43 8.49 -1.43 4.50
N ILE A 44 7.87 -2.02 5.53
CA ILE A 44 7.57 -3.45 5.56
C ILE A 44 6.53 -3.81 4.49
N ALA A 45 5.43 -3.05 4.40
CA ALA A 45 4.39 -3.28 3.40
C ALA A 45 4.94 -3.22 1.96
N GLY A 46 5.77 -2.21 1.67
CA GLY A 46 6.43 -2.07 0.38
C GLY A 46 7.39 -3.22 0.08
N PHE A 47 8.16 -3.66 1.08
CA PHE A 47 9.09 -4.78 0.94
C PHE A 47 8.37 -6.10 0.68
N VAL A 48 7.36 -6.45 1.49
CA VAL A 48 6.57 -7.69 1.36
C VAL A 48 5.96 -7.80 -0.04
N LYS A 49 5.33 -6.72 -0.53
CA LYS A 49 4.74 -6.69 -1.87
C LYS A 49 5.74 -7.02 -2.98
N VAL A 50 6.96 -6.48 -2.90
CA VAL A 50 8.01 -6.75 -3.89
C VAL A 50 8.58 -8.16 -3.71
N ALA A 51 8.84 -8.58 -2.47
CA ALA A 51 9.36 -9.90 -2.16
C ALA A 51 8.40 -11.02 -2.64
N ASP A 52 7.10 -10.88 -2.40
CA ASP A 52 6.08 -11.82 -2.89
C ASP A 52 6.06 -11.91 -4.41
N ALA A 53 6.17 -10.77 -5.09
CA ALA A 53 6.24 -10.72 -6.54
C ALA A 53 7.53 -11.38 -7.08
N MET A 54 8.66 -11.20 -6.40
CA MET A 54 9.94 -11.85 -6.74
C MET A 54 9.85 -13.37 -6.53
N LEU A 55 9.30 -13.83 -5.40
CA LEU A 55 9.11 -15.25 -5.12
C LEU A 55 8.17 -15.92 -6.15
N ALA A 56 7.09 -15.24 -6.53
CA ALA A 56 6.14 -15.73 -7.54
C ALA A 56 6.75 -15.84 -8.94
N GLN A 57 7.70 -14.95 -9.29
CA GLN A 57 8.42 -15.01 -10.58
C GLN A 57 9.55 -16.05 -10.58
N GLY A 58 9.96 -16.56 -9.40
CA GLY A 58 11.05 -17.51 -9.26
C GLY A 58 12.43 -16.85 -9.38
N VAL A 59 13.47 -17.69 -9.44
CA VAL A 59 14.84 -17.23 -9.73
C VAL A 59 14.95 -17.03 -11.25
N VAL A 60 15.03 -15.78 -11.69
CA VAL A 60 15.32 -15.40 -13.08
C VAL A 60 16.82 -15.44 -13.34
#